data_AF-A0A8J4U888-F1
#
_entry.id   AF-A0A8J4U888-F1
#
_cell.length_a   1.000
_cell.length_b   1.000
_cell.length_c   1.000
_cell.angle_alpha   90.00
_cell.angle_beta   90.00
_cell.angle_gamma   90.00
#
_symmetry.space_group_name_H-M   'P 1'
#
loop_
_entity.id
_entity.type
_entity.pdbx_description
1 polymer ?
#
loop_
_entity_poly.entity_id
_entity_poly.type
_entity_poly.pdbx_seq_one_letter_code
_entity_poly.pdbx_strand_id
1 'polypeptide(L)'
;MEGCWHNEHFFTRIGVFQEYLLSVLEQKKHKVDVPTPEIRAHSLYFDLSAYGIDAVKEPRSSSQTSFKPGFHLKIYGTFRHRYMALACTSVDSKMLRFLRHTANSSIMKNIFHQSFNAYKTDIEPRVSELTLHSMQCSRRLFEIMLSHRRISAAYIEGDNVAVTVEGEAARMLNFDTGCGVNLGMRGLESLGQFIYKTATAQDQNDVFEALSAKIQHSRQVAETFRQTGLAASMFE
;
A
#
# COMPACT_ATOMS: atom_id res chain seq x y z
N MET A 1 -21.72 15.16 -21.41
CA MET A 1 -21.11 15.03 -20.07
C MET A 1 -22.22 15.10 -19.03
N GLU A 2 -22.31 14.14 -18.11
CA GLU A 2 -23.28 14.18 -17.02
C GLU A 2 -22.71 14.98 -15.84
N GLY A 3 -23.44 15.98 -15.37
CA GLY A 3 -23.00 16.87 -14.30
C GLY A 3 -24.06 17.91 -13.93
N CYS A 4 -23.78 18.71 -12.89
CA CYS A 4 -24.63 19.82 -12.47
C CYS A 4 -23.84 21.14 -12.48
N TRP A 5 -24.54 22.24 -12.72
CA TRP A 5 -23.98 23.59 -12.62
C TRP A 5 -24.22 24.15 -11.23
N HIS A 6 -23.20 24.73 -10.62
CA HIS A 6 -23.30 25.48 -9.37
C HIS A 6 -22.25 26.59 -9.35
N ASN A 7 -22.64 27.81 -8.96
CA ASN A 7 -21.75 29.00 -8.89
C ASN A 7 -20.85 29.17 -10.12
N GLU A 8 -21.42 29.17 -11.34
CA GLU A 8 -20.67 29.31 -12.61
C GLU A 8 -19.68 28.17 -12.93
N HIS A 9 -19.68 27.07 -12.16
CA HIS A 9 -18.83 25.90 -12.41
C HIS A 9 -19.67 24.68 -12.79
N PHE A 10 -19.18 23.88 -13.76
CA PHE A 10 -19.78 22.61 -14.15
C PHE A 10 -19.11 21.46 -13.38
N PHE A 11 -19.85 20.82 -12.49
CA PHE A 11 -19.38 19.69 -11.70
C PHE A 11 -19.83 18.38 -12.35
N THR A 12 -18.87 17.51 -12.66
CA THR A 12 -19.17 16.11 -12.98
C THR A 12 -19.59 15.38 -11.70
N ARG A 13 -20.20 14.19 -11.82
CA ARG A 13 -20.49 13.35 -10.64
C ARG A 13 -19.25 13.09 -9.77
N ILE A 14 -18.07 12.96 -10.39
CA ILE A 14 -16.78 12.85 -9.67
C ILE A 14 -16.45 14.15 -8.95
N GLY A 15 -16.61 15.31 -9.62
CA GLY A 15 -16.37 16.62 -9.01
C GLY A 15 -17.25 16.87 -7.78
N VAL A 16 -18.54 16.55 -7.86
CA VAL A 16 -19.47 16.66 -6.72
C VAL A 16 -19.05 15.75 -5.55
N PHE A 17 -18.63 14.52 -5.85
CA PHE A 17 -18.15 13.60 -4.82
C PHE A 17 -16.83 14.06 -4.18
N GLN A 18 -15.91 14.62 -4.97
CA GLN A 18 -14.66 15.20 -4.48
C GLN A 18 -14.92 16.42 -3.58
N GLU A 19 -15.78 17.35 -3.99
CA GLU A 19 -16.18 18.51 -3.18
C GLU A 19 -16.88 18.09 -1.88
N TYR A 20 -17.77 17.09 -1.96
CA TYR A 20 -18.40 16.54 -0.76
C TYR A 20 -17.35 15.93 0.19
N LEU A 21 -16.41 15.12 -0.32
CA LEU A 21 -15.30 14.59 0.47
C LEU A 21 -14.48 15.71 1.11
N LEU A 22 -14.10 16.73 0.34
CA LEU A 22 -13.36 17.90 0.84
C LEU A 22 -14.16 18.60 1.95
N SER A 23 -15.45 18.85 1.77
CA SER A 23 -16.30 19.49 2.78
C SER A 23 -16.40 18.67 4.08
N VAL A 24 -16.47 17.34 3.98
CA VAL A 24 -16.46 16.44 5.14
C VAL A 24 -15.10 16.46 5.83
N LEU A 25 -14.00 16.51 5.07
CA LEU A 25 -12.64 16.60 5.62
C LEU A 25 -12.44 17.96 6.30
N GLU A 26 -12.98 19.05 5.75
CA GLU A 26 -12.95 20.38 6.35
C GLU A 26 -13.73 20.46 7.66
N GLN A 27 -14.94 19.91 7.69
CA GLN A 27 -15.73 19.79 8.93
C GLN A 27 -15.01 18.96 10.00
N LYS A 28 -14.15 18.03 9.58
CA LYS A 28 -13.37 17.17 10.46
C LYS A 28 -11.91 17.63 10.66
N LYS A 29 -11.51 18.85 10.24
CA LYS A 29 -10.12 19.37 10.20
C LYS A 29 -9.26 19.11 11.46
N HIS A 30 -9.85 18.95 12.65
CA HIS A 30 -9.10 18.60 13.88
C HIS A 30 -8.84 17.09 14.09
N LYS A 31 -9.48 16.20 13.34
CA LYS A 31 -9.39 14.74 13.49
C LYS A 31 -8.88 14.00 12.26
N VAL A 32 -8.86 14.64 11.09
CA VAL A 32 -8.47 13.96 9.84
C VAL A 32 -6.96 13.85 9.72
N ASP A 33 -6.50 12.62 9.57
CA ASP A 33 -5.13 12.34 9.14
C ASP A 33 -5.02 12.62 7.64
N VAL A 34 -4.57 13.82 7.30
CA VAL A 34 -4.38 14.23 5.90
C VAL A 34 -3.15 13.50 5.34
N PRO A 35 -3.28 12.79 4.19
CA PRO A 35 -2.16 12.16 3.53
C PRO A 35 -1.06 13.17 3.17
N THR A 36 0.17 12.74 3.32
CA THR A 36 1.37 13.51 2.94
C THR A 36 1.88 13.02 1.59
N PRO A 37 2.56 13.88 0.81
CA PRO A 37 3.23 13.44 -0.41
C PRO A 37 4.13 12.24 -0.13
N GLU A 38 4.00 11.23 -0.98
CA GLU A 38 4.84 10.05 -0.96
C GLU A 38 6.25 10.41 -1.45
N ILE A 39 7.26 9.86 -0.78
CA ILE A 39 8.67 10.08 -1.12
C ILE A 39 9.29 8.74 -1.48
N ARG A 40 9.92 8.68 -2.66
CA ARG A 40 10.66 7.51 -3.13
C ARG A 40 12.12 7.86 -3.33
N ALA A 41 12.99 6.97 -2.89
CA ALA A 41 14.41 7.02 -3.19
C ALA A 41 14.92 5.64 -3.57
N HIS A 42 15.75 5.55 -4.60
CA HIS A 42 16.21 4.28 -5.15
C HIS A 42 17.72 4.17 -5.09
N SER A 43 18.22 2.92 -5.12
CA SER A 43 19.65 2.61 -5.07
C SER A 43 20.37 3.20 -3.85
N LEU A 44 19.70 3.21 -2.69
CA LEU A 44 20.32 3.64 -1.43
C LEU A 44 21.34 2.62 -0.93
N TYR A 45 22.45 3.12 -0.38
CA TYR A 45 23.49 2.30 0.21
C TYR A 45 23.64 2.64 1.69
N PHE A 46 23.58 1.63 2.55
CA PHE A 46 23.81 1.79 3.98
C PHE A 46 25.18 1.21 4.32
N ASP A 47 26.08 2.05 4.84
CA ASP A 47 27.33 1.58 5.40
C ASP A 47 27.06 0.92 6.77
N LEU A 48 27.25 -0.41 6.81
CA LEU A 48 27.08 -1.23 8.00
C LEU A 48 28.41 -1.89 8.42
N SER A 49 29.54 -1.34 7.96
CA SER A 49 30.89 -1.82 8.32
C SER A 49 31.12 -1.82 9.83
N ALA A 50 30.55 -0.83 10.55
CA ALA A 50 30.55 -0.77 12.01
C ALA A 50 29.87 -1.97 12.70
N TYR A 51 29.06 -2.73 11.96
CA TYR A 51 28.40 -3.96 12.42
C TYR A 51 29.06 -5.23 11.87
N GLY A 52 30.25 -5.11 11.27
CA GLY A 52 31.01 -6.22 10.68
C GLY A 52 30.55 -6.63 9.28
N ILE A 53 29.76 -5.78 8.59
CA ILE A 53 29.30 -6.04 7.23
C ILE A 53 30.12 -5.22 6.22
N ASP A 54 31.16 -5.83 5.66
CA ASP A 54 31.95 -5.25 4.56
C ASP A 54 31.22 -5.47 3.21
N ALA A 55 30.28 -4.59 2.86
CA ALA A 55 29.56 -4.65 1.58
C ALA A 55 30.39 -4.14 0.38
N VAL A 56 31.59 -3.60 0.62
CA VAL A 56 32.46 -2.98 -0.40
C VAL A 56 33.39 -4.00 -1.11
N LYS A 57 33.48 -5.24 -0.62
CA LYS A 57 34.43 -6.27 -1.13
C LYS A 57 33.77 -7.38 -1.97
N GLU A 58 32.61 -7.16 -2.58
CA GLU A 58 32.12 -8.12 -3.58
C GLU A 58 32.74 -7.80 -4.95
N PRO A 59 33.54 -8.73 -5.54
CA PRO A 59 34.16 -8.50 -6.84
C PRO A 59 33.05 -8.43 -7.88
N ARG A 60 33.01 -7.31 -8.61
CA ARG A 60 32.15 -7.15 -9.79
C ARG A 60 32.56 -8.22 -10.81
N SER A 61 31.80 -9.31 -10.92
CA SER A 61 31.91 -10.19 -12.09
C SER A 61 31.42 -9.40 -13.30
N SER A 62 32.25 -9.37 -14.34
CA SER A 62 32.17 -8.47 -15.50
C SER A 62 31.08 -8.84 -16.52
N SER A 63 29.98 -9.48 -16.11
CA SER A 63 28.97 -10.00 -17.05
C SER A 63 27.50 -9.82 -16.64
N GLN A 64 27.18 -9.05 -15.59
CA GLN A 64 25.79 -8.72 -15.27
C GLN A 64 25.49 -7.26 -15.57
N THR A 65 24.52 -7.04 -16.47
CA THR A 65 23.89 -5.75 -16.76
C THR A 65 23.53 -5.05 -15.45
N SER A 66 24.07 -3.85 -15.28
CA SER A 66 24.30 -3.18 -14.00
C SER A 66 23.02 -2.65 -13.35
N PHE A 67 22.22 -3.50 -12.70
CA PHE A 67 21.39 -3.03 -11.60
C PHE A 67 22.31 -2.75 -10.41
N LYS A 68 22.57 -1.47 -10.10
CA LYS A 68 23.34 -1.09 -8.91
C LYS A 68 22.65 -1.69 -7.69
N PRO A 69 23.30 -2.59 -6.92
CA PRO A 69 22.69 -3.15 -5.72
C PRO A 69 22.48 -2.03 -4.71
N GLY A 70 21.25 -1.90 -4.22
CA GLY A 70 20.87 -0.88 -3.26
C GLY A 70 19.45 -1.11 -2.77
N PHE A 71 19.05 -0.33 -1.78
CA PHE A 71 17.69 -0.34 -1.27
C PHE A 71 16.81 0.66 -1.99
N HIS A 72 15.53 0.31 -2.09
CA HIS A 72 14.45 1.17 -2.51
C HIS A 72 13.68 1.57 -1.25
N LEU A 73 13.60 2.87 -1.02
CA LEU A 73 12.96 3.50 0.12
C LEU A 73 11.65 4.12 -0.35
N LYS A 74 10.60 3.91 0.44
CA LYS A 74 9.32 4.57 0.31
C LYS A 74 8.93 5.15 1.67
N ILE A 75 8.67 6.46 1.73
CA ILE A 75 8.10 7.13 2.90
C ILE A 75 6.71 7.64 2.55
N TYR A 76 5.71 7.26 3.33
CA TYR A 76 4.31 7.57 3.08
C TYR A 76 3.52 7.66 4.38
N GLY A 77 2.24 8.04 4.29
CA GLY A 77 1.35 8.16 5.43
C GLY A 77 0.75 9.55 5.53
N THR A 78 0.57 10.05 6.74
CA THR A 78 -0.17 11.27 7.07
C THR A 78 0.69 12.21 7.91
N PHE A 79 0.19 13.41 8.22
CA PHE A 79 0.89 14.33 9.13
C PHE A 79 1.10 13.76 10.54
N ARG A 80 0.28 12.78 10.97
CA ARG A 80 0.41 12.15 12.29
C ARG A 80 1.20 10.86 12.26
N HIS A 81 1.06 10.08 11.19
CA HIS A 81 1.62 8.74 11.09
C HIS A 81 2.46 8.61 9.84
N ARG A 82 3.78 8.46 10.02
CA ARG A 82 4.73 8.26 8.92
C ARG A 82 5.26 6.84 8.94
N TYR A 83 5.16 6.22 7.78
CA TYR A 83 5.57 4.86 7.53
C TYR A 83 6.74 4.88 6.57
N MET A 84 7.64 3.93 6.76
CA MET A 84 8.79 3.72 5.90
C MET A 84 8.82 2.26 5.48
N ALA A 85 8.89 2.02 4.18
CA ALA A 85 9.14 0.71 3.62
C ALA A 85 10.52 0.72 2.94
N LEU A 86 11.26 -0.36 3.17
CA LEU A 86 12.59 -0.57 2.59
C LEU A 86 12.59 -1.91 1.86
N ALA A 87 12.93 -1.90 0.58
CA ALA A 87 12.99 -3.09 -0.26
C ALA A 87 14.38 -3.25 -0.87
N CYS A 88 14.80 -4.49 -1.15
CA CYS A 88 16.05 -4.79 -1.83
C CYS A 88 15.76 -5.67 -3.05
N THR A 89 16.49 -5.45 -4.13
CA THR A 89 16.35 -6.19 -5.39
C THR A 89 17.09 -7.53 -5.38
N SER A 90 18.13 -7.67 -4.53
CA SER A 90 18.90 -8.92 -4.39
C SER A 90 18.51 -9.67 -3.13
N VAL A 91 17.80 -10.78 -3.32
CA VAL A 91 17.34 -11.70 -2.25
C VAL A 91 18.51 -12.33 -1.48
N ASP A 92 19.72 -12.29 -2.04
CA ASP A 92 20.88 -13.04 -1.56
C ASP A 92 22.12 -12.20 -1.19
N SER A 93 21.96 -10.89 -0.99
CA SER A 93 23.04 -10.08 -0.45
C SER A 93 23.40 -10.53 0.98
N LYS A 94 24.70 -10.61 1.29
CA LYS A 94 25.18 -10.88 2.67
C LYS A 94 24.51 -9.96 3.69
N MET A 95 24.27 -8.72 3.29
CA MET A 95 23.55 -7.71 4.04
C MET A 95 22.10 -8.09 4.35
N LEU A 96 21.32 -8.60 3.38
CA LEU A 96 19.95 -9.05 3.63
C LEU A 96 19.92 -10.26 4.56
N ARG A 97 20.83 -11.22 4.39
CA ARG A 97 20.96 -12.36 5.30
C ARG A 97 21.30 -11.90 6.72
N PHE A 98 22.23 -10.95 6.85
CA PHE A 98 22.54 -10.36 8.14
C PHE A 98 21.33 -9.65 8.76
N LEU A 99 20.63 -8.78 8.02
CA LEU A 99 19.44 -8.09 8.55
C LEU A 99 18.34 -9.09 8.96
N ARG A 100 18.20 -10.21 8.24
CA ARG A 100 17.30 -11.33 8.58
C ARG A 100 17.65 -12.00 9.89
N HIS A 101 18.93 -12.30 10.10
CA HIS A 101 19.37 -13.09 11.25
C HIS A 101 19.63 -12.25 12.50
N THR A 102 20.06 -11.01 12.35
CA THR A 102 20.60 -10.24 13.48
C THR A 102 19.50 -9.76 14.44
N ALA A 103 18.20 -9.78 14.05
CA ALA A 103 17.04 -9.38 14.87
C ALA A 103 17.20 -8.07 15.66
N ASN A 104 18.22 -7.27 15.31
CA ASN A 104 18.68 -6.19 16.16
C ASN A 104 17.91 -4.94 15.78
N SER A 105 16.90 -4.67 16.60
CA SER A 105 16.06 -3.49 16.45
C SER A 105 16.87 -2.20 16.41
N SER A 106 18.08 -2.13 16.98
CA SER A 106 18.91 -0.91 16.95
C SER A 106 19.41 -0.57 15.55
N ILE A 107 19.80 -1.56 14.75
CA ILE A 107 20.26 -1.36 13.37
C ILE A 107 19.10 -0.86 12.50
N MET A 108 17.94 -1.50 12.61
CA MET A 108 16.74 -1.09 11.87
C MET A 108 16.26 0.30 12.27
N LYS A 109 16.32 0.62 13.56
CA LYS A 109 16.04 1.95 14.10
C LYS A 109 17.01 2.98 13.52
N ASN A 110 18.32 2.71 13.52
CA ASN A 110 19.32 3.61 12.95
C ASN A 110 19.10 3.84 11.45
N ILE A 111 18.82 2.78 10.68
CA ILE A 111 18.47 2.89 9.26
C ILE A 111 17.24 3.79 9.07
N PHE A 112 16.19 3.61 9.88
CA PHE A 112 15.00 4.46 9.85
C PHE A 112 15.34 5.91 10.19
N HIS A 113 16.05 6.15 11.29
CA HIS A 113 16.41 7.49 11.75
C HIS A 113 17.17 8.28 10.68
N GLN A 114 18.20 7.66 10.09
CA GLN A 114 19.00 8.28 9.06
C GLN A 114 18.18 8.50 7.77
N SER A 115 17.44 7.48 7.31
CA SER A 115 16.64 7.59 6.10
C SER A 115 15.54 8.65 6.22
N PHE A 116 14.78 8.64 7.32
CA PHE A 116 13.71 9.61 7.55
C PHE A 116 14.27 11.03 7.65
N ASN A 117 15.32 11.26 8.46
CA ASN A 117 15.87 12.61 8.61
C ASN A 117 16.54 13.15 7.34
N ALA A 118 16.99 12.27 6.43
CA ALA A 118 17.53 12.66 5.14
C ALA A 118 16.45 13.04 4.11
N TYR A 119 15.30 12.36 4.14
CA TYR A 119 14.27 12.47 3.11
C TYR A 119 12.95 13.10 3.56
N LYS A 120 12.79 13.44 4.85
CA LYS A 120 11.59 14.11 5.35
C LYS A 120 11.31 15.42 4.58
N THR A 121 10.05 15.82 4.58
CA THR A 121 9.64 17.14 4.07
C THR A 121 10.10 18.26 5.00
N ASP A 122 10.11 19.50 4.52
CA ASP A 122 10.57 20.67 5.27
C ASP A 122 9.71 20.95 6.51
N ILE A 123 8.42 20.65 6.43
CA ILE A 123 7.44 20.84 7.50
C ILE A 123 7.50 19.75 8.59
N GLU A 124 8.16 18.62 8.32
CA GLU A 124 8.31 17.54 9.28
C GLU A 124 9.47 17.83 10.25
N PRO A 125 9.30 17.64 11.57
CA PRO A 125 10.41 17.75 12.50
C PRO A 125 11.42 16.62 12.29
N ARG A 126 12.68 16.87 12.66
CA ARG A 126 13.67 15.79 12.72
C ARG A 126 13.30 14.82 13.84
N VAL A 127 13.39 13.53 13.56
CA VAL A 127 13.31 12.49 14.59
C VAL A 127 14.56 12.61 15.45
N SER A 128 14.38 12.66 16.77
CA SER A 128 15.47 12.73 17.74
C SER A 128 15.94 11.34 18.18
N GLU A 129 17.16 11.26 18.73
CA GLU A 129 17.69 10.04 19.35
C GLU A 129 16.80 9.54 20.50
N LEU A 130 16.13 10.44 21.24
CA LEU A 130 15.19 10.05 22.30
C LEU A 130 13.96 9.34 21.72
N THR A 131 13.43 9.85 20.60
CA THR A 131 12.30 9.24 19.87
C THR A 131 12.68 7.86 19.34
N LEU A 132 13.94 7.68 18.92
CA LEU A 132 14.47 6.41 18.41
C LEU A 132 14.30 5.25 19.40
N HIS A 133 14.54 5.50 20.68
CA HIS A 133 14.37 4.48 21.72
C HIS A 133 12.92 4.02 21.86
N SER A 134 11.97 4.94 21.68
CA SER A 134 10.53 4.64 21.76
C SER A 134 9.95 3.96 20.51
N MET A 135 10.67 3.96 19.38
CA MET A 135 10.20 3.34 18.14
C MET A 135 10.01 1.82 18.30
N GLN A 136 8.91 1.31 17.78
CA GLN A 136 8.66 -0.12 17.66
C GLN A 136 9.12 -0.62 16.30
N CYS A 137 9.93 -1.67 16.28
CA CYS A 137 10.35 -2.35 15.05
C CYS A 137 9.62 -3.70 14.98
N SER A 138 8.84 -3.93 13.93
CA SER A 138 8.19 -5.23 13.73
C SER A 138 9.26 -6.30 13.50
N ARG A 139 9.11 -7.49 14.12
CA ARG A 139 10.02 -8.62 13.90
C ARG A 139 9.65 -9.47 12.69
N ARG A 140 8.48 -9.23 12.08
CA ARG A 140 7.91 -10.01 10.96
C ARG A 140 8.31 -9.46 9.57
N LEU A 141 9.31 -8.59 9.49
CA LEU A 141 9.64 -7.74 8.34
C LEU A 141 10.12 -8.47 7.06
N PHE A 142 10.22 -9.80 7.06
CA PHE A 142 10.70 -10.55 5.90
C PHE A 142 9.62 -11.36 5.19
N GLU A 143 8.43 -11.45 5.76
CA GLU A 143 7.31 -12.14 5.12
C GLU A 143 6.16 -11.16 4.91
N ILE A 144 5.89 -10.89 3.64
CA ILE A 144 4.75 -10.08 3.21
C ILE A 144 3.60 -11.04 2.91
N MET A 145 2.54 -10.95 3.69
CA MET A 145 1.34 -11.76 3.51
C MET A 145 0.20 -10.89 2.99
N LEU A 146 -0.40 -11.29 1.87
CA LEU A 146 -1.66 -10.76 1.38
C LEU A 146 -2.78 -11.75 1.76
N SER A 147 -3.64 -11.33 2.68
CA SER A 147 -4.85 -12.07 3.04
C SER A 147 -6.03 -11.51 2.24
N HIS A 148 -6.88 -12.39 1.70
CA HIS A 148 -8.10 -11.98 1.01
C HIS A 148 -9.24 -12.95 1.31
N ARG A 149 -10.47 -12.44 1.28
CA ARG A 149 -11.67 -13.27 1.43
C ARG A 149 -11.83 -14.16 0.21
N ARG A 150 -12.13 -15.43 0.45
CA ARG A 150 -12.54 -16.37 -0.61
C ARG A 150 -13.94 -16.05 -1.15
N ILE A 151 -14.82 -15.57 -0.27
CA ILE A 151 -16.18 -15.14 -0.59
C ILE A 151 -16.30 -13.66 -0.22
N SER A 152 -16.43 -12.79 -1.22
CA SER A 152 -16.56 -11.33 -1.07
C SER A 152 -17.93 -10.79 -1.49
N ALA A 153 -18.85 -11.68 -1.87
CA ALA A 153 -20.21 -11.33 -2.21
C ALA A 153 -21.16 -12.45 -1.75
N ALA A 154 -22.38 -12.10 -1.36
CA ALA A 154 -23.42 -13.02 -0.91
C ALA A 154 -24.82 -12.52 -1.31
N TYR A 155 -25.78 -13.44 -1.36
CA TYR A 155 -27.20 -13.13 -1.56
C TYR A 155 -27.98 -13.55 -0.32
N ILE A 156 -28.83 -12.65 0.18
CA ILE A 156 -29.73 -12.87 1.31
C ILE A 156 -31.11 -13.07 0.72
N GLU A 157 -31.48 -14.35 0.55
CA GLU A 157 -32.71 -14.76 -0.16
C GLU A 157 -33.98 -14.20 0.47
N GLY A 158 -34.08 -14.22 1.81
CA GLY A 158 -35.27 -13.73 2.52
C GLY A 158 -35.57 -12.24 2.28
N ASP A 159 -34.54 -11.45 2.00
CA ASP A 159 -34.64 -10.00 1.81
C ASP A 159 -34.46 -9.58 0.35
N ASN A 160 -34.15 -10.53 -0.55
CA ASN A 160 -33.72 -10.26 -1.93
C ASN A 160 -32.58 -9.23 -2.02
N VAL A 161 -31.61 -9.31 -1.11
CA VAL A 161 -30.48 -8.38 -1.04
C VAL A 161 -29.18 -9.07 -1.45
N ALA A 162 -28.49 -8.51 -2.44
CA ALA A 162 -27.10 -8.87 -2.71
C ALA A 162 -26.14 -7.93 -1.97
N VAL A 163 -25.15 -8.51 -1.31
CA VAL A 163 -24.14 -7.79 -0.53
C VAL A 163 -22.77 -8.10 -1.11
N THR A 164 -21.90 -7.10 -1.17
CA THR A 164 -20.48 -7.29 -1.48
C THR A 164 -19.61 -6.42 -0.59
N VAL A 165 -18.38 -6.86 -0.34
CA VAL A 165 -17.38 -6.13 0.46
C VAL A 165 -16.14 -5.84 -0.38
N GLU A 166 -15.56 -4.66 -0.17
CA GLU A 166 -14.37 -4.18 -0.86
C GLU A 166 -13.42 -3.46 0.10
N GLY A 167 -12.21 -3.14 -0.38
CA GLY A 167 -11.16 -2.55 0.44
C GLY A 167 -10.60 -3.51 1.48
N GLU A 168 -10.25 -3.01 2.66
CA GLU A 168 -9.63 -3.79 3.75
C GLU A 168 -10.52 -4.95 4.24
N ALA A 169 -11.84 -4.79 4.15
CA ALA A 169 -12.78 -5.86 4.50
C ALA A 169 -12.65 -7.07 3.55
N ALA A 170 -12.22 -6.86 2.31
CA ALA A 170 -12.06 -7.92 1.31
C ALA A 170 -10.63 -8.44 1.25
N ARG A 171 -9.62 -7.58 1.44
CA ARG A 171 -8.21 -7.93 1.32
C ARG A 171 -7.32 -6.99 2.13
N MET A 172 -6.34 -7.56 2.82
CA MET A 172 -5.47 -6.84 3.74
C MET A 172 -4.05 -7.44 3.72
N LEU A 173 -3.06 -6.56 3.86
CA LEU A 173 -1.66 -6.94 4.01
C LEU A 173 -1.28 -6.97 5.50
N ASN A 174 -0.37 -7.86 5.88
CA ASN A 174 0.19 -7.89 7.24
C ASN A 174 1.17 -6.74 7.53
N PHE A 175 1.40 -5.86 6.55
CA PHE A 175 2.19 -4.66 6.65
C PHE A 175 1.58 -3.57 5.77
N ASP A 176 1.80 -2.31 6.13
CA ASP A 176 1.33 -1.21 5.31
C ASP A 176 2.25 -1.05 4.07
N THR A 177 1.64 -1.00 2.89
CA THR A 177 2.32 -0.74 1.61
C THR A 177 2.09 0.68 1.12
N GLY A 178 1.15 1.41 1.71
CA GLY A 178 0.55 2.59 1.10
C GLY A 178 -0.35 2.29 -0.11
N CYS A 179 -0.59 1.02 -0.45
CA CYS A 179 -1.39 0.62 -1.62
C CYS A 179 -2.83 0.21 -1.27
N GLY A 180 -3.23 0.28 0.00
CA GLY A 180 -4.56 -0.19 0.44
C GLY A 180 -5.71 0.47 -0.32
N VAL A 181 -5.62 1.79 -0.54
CA VAL A 181 -6.61 2.55 -1.33
C VAL A 181 -6.63 2.08 -2.78
N ASN A 182 -5.47 2.01 -3.44
CA ASN A 182 -5.37 1.53 -4.83
C ASN A 182 -5.98 0.13 -4.96
N LEU A 183 -5.65 -0.77 -4.03
CA LEU A 183 -6.13 -2.14 -4.03
C LEU A 183 -7.65 -2.24 -3.77
N GLY A 184 -8.21 -1.33 -2.96
CA GLY A 184 -9.65 -1.15 -2.80
C GLY A 184 -10.33 -0.64 -4.06
N MET A 185 -9.77 0.41 -4.67
CA MET A 185 -10.28 1.01 -5.92
C MET A 185 -10.29 0.01 -7.07
N ARG A 186 -9.22 -0.78 -7.21
CA ARG A 186 -9.16 -1.90 -8.18
C ARG A 186 -10.31 -2.88 -7.97
N GLY A 187 -10.67 -3.18 -6.73
CA GLY A 187 -11.79 -4.07 -6.42
C GLY A 187 -13.17 -3.53 -6.84
N LEU A 188 -13.31 -2.20 -6.87
CA LEU A 188 -14.54 -1.52 -7.30
C LEU A 188 -14.72 -1.50 -8.83
N GLU A 189 -13.72 -1.85 -9.62
CA GLU A 189 -13.80 -1.84 -11.10
C GLU A 189 -14.94 -2.72 -11.64
N SER A 190 -15.26 -3.83 -10.97
CA SER A 190 -16.39 -4.72 -11.33
C SER A 190 -17.73 -4.34 -10.71
N LEU A 191 -17.78 -3.29 -9.87
CA LEU A 191 -18.98 -2.97 -9.09
C LEU A 191 -20.16 -2.55 -9.96
N GLY A 192 -19.92 -1.77 -11.02
CA GLY A 192 -20.99 -1.35 -11.94
C GLY A 192 -21.65 -2.54 -12.62
N GLN A 193 -20.85 -3.51 -13.09
CA GLN A 193 -21.37 -4.73 -13.72
C GLN A 193 -22.10 -5.63 -12.71
N PHE A 194 -21.60 -5.73 -11.48
CA PHE A 194 -22.25 -6.46 -10.40
C PHE A 194 -23.65 -5.88 -10.11
N ILE A 195 -23.74 -4.56 -9.87
CA ILE A 195 -25.02 -3.87 -9.61
C ILE A 195 -25.99 -4.09 -10.76
N TYR A 196 -25.54 -3.87 -11.99
CA TYR A 196 -26.38 -4.05 -13.17
C TYR A 196 -26.94 -5.48 -13.27
N LYS A 197 -26.06 -6.49 -13.24
CA LYS A 197 -26.48 -7.89 -13.38
C LYS A 197 -27.41 -8.35 -12.27
N THR A 198 -27.15 -7.94 -11.03
CA THR A 198 -28.03 -8.25 -9.90
C THR A 198 -29.38 -7.53 -10.03
N ALA A 199 -29.40 -6.25 -10.43
CA ALA A 199 -30.63 -5.49 -10.54
C ALA A 199 -31.53 -5.94 -11.71
N THR A 200 -30.94 -6.52 -12.77
CA THR A 200 -31.67 -7.03 -13.94
C THR A 200 -31.87 -8.54 -13.92
N ALA A 201 -31.55 -9.21 -12.82
CA ALA A 201 -31.67 -10.66 -12.68
C ALA A 201 -33.15 -11.09 -12.80
N GLN A 202 -33.43 -12.09 -13.63
CA GLN A 202 -34.77 -12.66 -13.80
C GLN A 202 -35.01 -13.81 -12.83
N ASP A 203 -33.94 -14.51 -12.47
CA ASP A 203 -33.98 -15.63 -11.53
C ASP A 203 -32.76 -15.63 -10.59
N GLN A 204 -32.72 -16.61 -9.68
CA GLN A 204 -31.60 -16.77 -8.75
C GLN A 204 -30.29 -17.14 -9.43
N ASN A 205 -30.32 -17.80 -10.59
CA ASN A 205 -29.12 -18.17 -11.31
C ASN A 205 -28.39 -16.93 -11.83
N ASP A 206 -29.13 -15.95 -12.37
CA ASP A 206 -28.57 -14.65 -12.77
C ASP A 206 -27.87 -13.93 -11.61
N VAL A 207 -28.47 -13.99 -10.41
CA VAL A 207 -27.86 -13.43 -9.19
C VAL A 207 -26.58 -14.18 -8.83
N PHE A 208 -26.60 -15.53 -8.86
CA PHE A 208 -25.42 -16.34 -8.58
C PHE A 208 -24.30 -16.13 -9.59
N GLU A 209 -24.62 -15.90 -10.87
CA GLU A 209 -23.63 -15.52 -11.87
C GLU A 209 -23.00 -14.17 -11.57
N ALA A 210 -23.80 -13.16 -11.18
CA ALA A 210 -23.31 -11.85 -10.78
C ALA A 210 -22.37 -11.94 -9.56
N LEU A 211 -22.76 -12.71 -8.54
CA LEU A 211 -21.95 -12.97 -7.36
C LEU A 211 -20.64 -13.69 -7.70
N SER A 212 -20.71 -14.74 -8.51
CA SER A 212 -19.55 -15.52 -8.94
C SER A 212 -18.54 -14.65 -9.67
N ALA A 213 -19.00 -13.83 -10.62
CA ALA A 213 -18.15 -12.87 -11.34
C ALA A 213 -17.50 -11.86 -10.39
N LYS A 214 -18.25 -11.34 -9.40
CA LYS A 214 -17.72 -10.41 -8.38
C LYS A 214 -16.62 -11.05 -7.53
N ILE A 215 -16.84 -12.30 -7.10
CA ILE A 215 -15.88 -13.07 -6.29
C ILE A 215 -14.62 -13.37 -7.11
N GLN A 216 -14.78 -13.80 -8.37
CA GLN A 216 -13.65 -14.08 -9.26
C GLN A 216 -12.81 -12.83 -9.51
N HIS A 217 -13.44 -11.69 -9.76
CA HIS A 217 -12.73 -10.42 -9.91
C HIS A 217 -11.99 -10.03 -8.63
N SER A 218 -12.62 -10.14 -7.47
CA SER A 218 -12.00 -9.85 -6.17
C SER A 218 -10.73 -10.69 -5.92
N ARG A 219 -10.78 -11.98 -6.29
CA ARG A 219 -9.63 -12.88 -6.26
C ARG A 219 -8.54 -12.46 -7.26
N GLN A 220 -8.92 -12.13 -8.48
CA GLN A 220 -7.98 -11.69 -9.52
C GLN A 220 -7.20 -10.45 -9.08
N VAL A 221 -7.87 -9.47 -8.46
CA VAL A 221 -7.20 -8.27 -7.91
C VAL A 221 -6.10 -8.64 -6.92
N ALA A 222 -6.37 -9.58 -6.01
CA ALA A 222 -5.37 -10.05 -5.06
C ALA A 222 -4.22 -10.81 -5.74
N GLU A 223 -4.52 -11.68 -6.71
CA GLU A 223 -3.51 -12.43 -7.46
C GLU A 223 -2.61 -11.51 -8.29
N THR A 224 -3.17 -10.52 -8.98
CA THR A 224 -2.42 -9.50 -9.73
C THR A 224 -1.52 -8.70 -8.80
N PHE A 225 -2.04 -8.24 -7.65
CA PHE A 225 -1.21 -7.49 -6.69
C PHE A 225 -0.05 -8.32 -6.16
N ARG A 226 -0.29 -9.61 -5.88
CA ARG A 226 0.75 -10.55 -5.44
C ARG A 226 1.84 -10.77 -6.50
N GLN A 227 1.46 -10.83 -7.78
CA GLN A 227 2.40 -11.10 -8.87
C GLN A 227 3.25 -9.89 -9.23
N THR A 228 2.64 -8.71 -9.35
CA THR A 228 3.32 -7.52 -9.89
C THR A 228 3.10 -6.26 -9.06
N GLY A 229 1.94 -6.12 -8.39
CA GLY A 229 1.57 -4.88 -7.71
C GLY A 229 2.54 -4.43 -6.62
N LEU A 230 3.04 -5.36 -5.81
CA LEU A 230 4.02 -5.04 -4.78
C LEU A 230 5.36 -4.59 -5.38
N ALA A 231 5.83 -5.29 -6.41
CA ALA A 231 7.09 -4.97 -7.08
C ALA A 231 7.00 -3.59 -7.75
N ALA A 232 5.95 -3.34 -8.52
CA ALA A 232 5.70 -2.04 -9.14
C ALA A 232 5.60 -0.91 -8.09
N SER A 233 4.93 -1.15 -6.96
CA SER A 233 4.85 -0.11 -5.92
C SER A 233 6.19 0.22 -5.25
N MET A 234 7.15 -0.69 -5.25
CA MET A 234 8.41 -0.50 -4.50
C MET A 234 9.59 -0.16 -5.42
N PHE A 235 9.59 -0.64 -6.65
CA PHE A 235 10.75 -0.59 -7.55
C PHE A 235 10.57 0.31 -8.77
N GLU A 236 9.33 0.62 -9.15
CA GLU A 236 9.00 1.59 -10.23
C GLU A 236 8.71 2.97 -9.65
#